data_AF-A0A223KQQ1-F1
#
_entry.id   AF-A0A223KQQ1-F1
#
_cell.length_a   1.000
_cell.length_b   1.000
_cell.length_c   1.000
_cell.angle_alpha   90.00
_cell.angle_beta   90.00
_cell.angle_gamma   90.00
#
_symmetry.space_group_name_H-M   'P 1'
#
loop_
_entity.id
_entity.type
_entity.pdbx_description
1 polymer ?
#
loop_
_entity_poly.entity_id
_entity_poly.type
_entity_poly.pdbx_seq_one_letter_code
_entity_poly.pdbx_strand_id
1 'polypeptide(L)'
;MRHLSAIVIKTAMVALVLWFILSGLYNYPIGGTFVLSLFIVGISYLIGDLGILRISNNIIATIADLAITTFALWLLAPIVYGVGIPFGAAFISALIIGVGEWFFHKFVANGLLNNNPSPIS
;
A
#
# COMPACT_ATOMS: atom_id res chain seq x y z
N MET A 1 16.96 2.69 11.68
CA MET A 1 17.06 3.11 10.26
C MET A 1 16.38 2.18 9.26
N ARG A 2 16.09 0.89 9.58
CA ARG A 2 15.45 -0.06 8.63
C ARG A 2 13.95 0.17 8.39
N HIS A 3 13.20 0.65 9.39
CA HIS A 3 11.75 0.89 9.26
C HIS A 3 11.41 2.11 8.40
N LEU A 4 12.23 3.16 8.45
CA LEU A 4 12.01 4.36 7.65
C LEU A 4 12.20 4.06 6.15
N SER A 5 13.25 3.31 5.81
CA SER A 5 13.49 2.84 4.43
C SER A 5 12.34 1.99 3.91
N ALA A 6 11.81 1.09 4.76
CA ALA A 6 10.67 0.24 4.43
C ALA A 6 9.40 1.06 4.12
N ILE A 7 9.09 2.06 4.96
CA ILE A 7 7.94 2.95 4.74
C ILE A 7 8.12 3.76 3.45
N VAL A 8 9.30 4.33 3.20
CA VAL A 8 9.57 5.11 1.98
C VAL A 8 9.37 4.27 0.72
N ILE A 9 9.87 3.03 0.70
CA ILE A 9 9.68 2.12 -0.44
C ILE A 9 8.20 1.78 -0.63
N LYS A 10 7.49 1.50 0.48
CA LYS A 10 6.04 1.23 0.45
C LYS A 10 5.27 2.43 -0.11
N THR A 11 5.56 3.63 0.37
CA THR A 11 4.93 4.87 -0.11
C THR A 11 5.20 5.09 -1.59
N ALA A 12 6.45 4.93 -2.04
CA ALA A 12 6.81 5.10 -3.44
C ALA A 12 6.07 4.10 -4.34
N MET A 13 5.98 2.84 -3.92
CA MET A 13 5.23 1.80 -4.64
C MET A 13 3.74 2.16 -4.79
N VAL A 14 3.07 2.52 -3.69
CA VAL A 14 1.65 2.90 -3.70
C VAL A 14 1.42 4.15 -4.57
N ALA A 15 2.27 5.17 -4.43
CA ALA A 15 2.18 6.40 -5.21
C ALA A 15 2.34 6.12 -6.72
N LEU A 16 3.31 5.29 -7.11
CA LEU A 16 3.54 4.92 -8.51
C LEU A 16 2.34 4.17 -9.10
N VAL A 17 1.77 3.21 -8.37
CA VAL A 17 0.60 2.46 -8.83
C VAL A 17 -0.60 3.39 -9.01
N LEU A 18 -0.88 4.25 -8.04
CA LEU A 18 -2.00 5.19 -8.13
C LEU A 18 -1.80 6.24 -9.21
N TRP A 19 -0.59 6.76 -9.41
CA TRP A 19 -0.27 7.65 -10.52
C TRP A 19 -0.51 6.99 -11.87
N PHE A 20 -0.02 5.75 -12.04
CA PHE A 20 -0.21 5.04 -13.30
C PHE A 20 -1.69 4.81 -13.60
N ILE A 21 -2.46 4.34 -12.63
CA ILE A 21 -3.87 4.00 -12.83
C ILE A 21 -4.72 5.26 -12.85
N LEU A 22 -4.78 6.03 -11.75
CA LEU A 22 -5.71 7.14 -11.61
C LEU A 22 -5.29 8.34 -12.46
N SER A 23 -4.03 8.77 -12.39
CA SER A 23 -3.59 9.92 -13.20
C SER A 23 -3.35 9.55 -14.66
N GLY A 24 -2.77 8.38 -14.93
CA GLY A 24 -2.44 7.94 -16.28
C GLY A 24 -3.63 7.44 -17.09
N LEU A 25 -4.43 6.51 -16.54
CA LEU A 25 -5.55 5.89 -17.28
C LEU A 25 -6.86 6.67 -17.14
N TYR A 26 -7.12 7.24 -15.96
CA TYR A 26 -8.37 7.95 -15.65
C TYR A 26 -8.23 9.48 -15.64
N ASN A 27 -7.03 10.00 -15.92
CA ASN A 27 -6.75 11.43 -16.08
C ASN A 27 -7.09 12.29 -14.84
N TYR A 28 -6.94 11.72 -13.64
CA TYR A 28 -7.06 12.47 -12.38
C TYR A 28 -5.83 13.36 -12.11
N PRO A 29 -5.99 14.49 -11.39
CA PRO A 29 -4.88 15.40 -11.11
C PRO A 29 -3.74 14.73 -10.31
N ILE A 30 -2.52 14.76 -10.86
CA ILE A 30 -1.32 14.13 -10.28
C ILE A 30 -1.07 14.57 -8.83
N GLY A 31 -1.23 15.88 -8.55
CA GLY A 31 -1.07 16.44 -7.20
C GLY A 31 -2.08 15.86 -6.20
N GLY A 32 -3.34 15.73 -6.62
CA GLY A 32 -4.36 15.07 -5.81
C GLY A 32 -4.06 13.59 -5.61
N THR A 33 -3.56 12.90 -6.65
CA THR A 33 -3.23 11.48 -6.57
C THR A 33 -2.06 11.21 -5.63
N PHE A 34 -1.09 12.13 -5.58
CA PHE A 34 -0.01 12.07 -4.59
C PHE A 34 -0.56 12.20 -3.17
N VAL A 35 -1.42 13.19 -2.89
CA VAL A 35 -2.05 13.37 -1.57
C VAL A 35 -2.88 12.14 -1.19
N LEU A 36 -3.66 11.61 -2.12
CA LEU A 36 -4.46 10.39 -1.92
C LEU A 36 -3.56 9.21 -1.54
N SER A 37 -2.42 9.04 -2.23
CA SER A 37 -1.47 7.96 -1.94
C SER A 37 -0.92 8.02 -0.50
N LEU A 38 -0.68 9.22 0.03
CA LEU A 38 -0.22 9.40 1.41
C LEU A 38 -1.30 8.96 2.42
N PHE A 39 -2.57 9.31 2.17
CA PHE A 39 -3.67 8.84 2.99
C PHE A 39 -3.81 7.32 2.96
N ILE A 40 -3.73 6.70 1.78
CA ILE A 40 -3.82 5.25 1.63
C ILE A 40 -2.71 4.55 2.40
N VAL A 41 -1.46 4.99 2.25
CA VAL A 41 -0.32 4.40 2.97
C VAL A 41 -0.51 4.57 4.48
N GLY A 42 -0.94 5.74 4.94
CA GLY A 42 -1.19 5.99 6.36
C GLY A 42 -2.26 5.06 6.93
N ILE A 43 -3.40 4.91 6.23
CA ILE A 43 -4.52 4.07 6.67
C ILE A 43 -4.15 2.59 6.64
N SER A 44 -3.60 2.09 5.52
CA SER A 44 -3.18 0.69 5.41
C SER A 44 -2.08 0.34 6.41
N TYR A 45 -1.10 1.22 6.62
CA TYR A 45 -0.04 0.97 7.60
C TYR A 45 -0.58 0.88 9.04
N LEU A 46 -1.50 1.77 9.42
CA LEU A 46 -2.08 1.77 10.76
C LEU A 46 -3.03 0.59 11.01
N ILE A 47 -3.90 0.29 10.04
CA ILE A 47 -4.98 -0.69 10.23
C ILE A 47 -4.52 -2.09 9.81
N GLY A 48 -3.94 -2.22 8.62
CA GLY A 48 -3.44 -3.49 8.07
C GLY A 48 -2.16 -3.94 8.73
N ASP A 49 -1.06 -3.23 8.47
CA ASP A 49 0.28 -3.67 8.91
C ASP A 49 0.44 -3.67 10.44
N LEU A 50 0.00 -2.62 11.13
CA LEU A 50 0.18 -2.54 12.59
C LEU A 50 -0.92 -3.25 13.38
N GLY A 51 -2.14 -3.28 12.86
CA GLY A 51 -3.27 -3.92 13.52
C GLY A 51 -3.36 -5.40 13.17
N ILE A 52 -3.73 -5.69 11.92
CA ILE A 52 -4.08 -7.03 11.45
C ILE A 52 -2.88 -7.97 11.46
N LEU A 53 -1.72 -7.52 10.95
CA LEU A 53 -0.52 -8.38 10.86
C LEU A 53 -0.02 -8.86 12.24
N ARG A 54 -0.26 -8.10 13.32
CA ARG A 54 0.16 -8.50 14.68
C ARG A 54 -0.62 -9.68 15.23
N ILE A 55 -1.83 -9.91 14.73
CA ILE A 55 -2.76 -10.91 15.24
C ILE A 55 -3.11 -11.98 14.20
N SER A 56 -2.63 -11.84 12.96
CA SER A 56 -2.89 -12.74 11.84
C SER A 56 -1.61 -13.18 11.13
N ASN A 57 -1.76 -13.76 9.94
CA ASN A 57 -0.69 -14.10 9.01
C ASN A 57 -0.71 -13.16 7.79
N ASN A 58 0.37 -13.19 6.97
CA ASN A 58 0.56 -12.27 5.84
C ASN A 58 -0.58 -12.29 4.82
N ILE A 59 -1.20 -13.46 4.59
CA ILE A 59 -2.30 -13.61 3.61
C ILE A 59 -3.55 -12.87 4.08
N ILE A 60 -3.93 -13.04 5.35
CA ILE A 60 -5.11 -12.36 5.92
C ILE A 60 -4.89 -10.84 5.94
N ALA A 61 -3.69 -10.37 6.28
CA ALA A 61 -3.33 -8.96 6.22
C ALA A 61 -3.48 -8.39 4.80
N THR A 62 -2.95 -9.09 3.80
CA THR A 62 -3.05 -8.65 2.39
C THR A 62 -4.51 -8.56 1.90
N ILE A 63 -5.38 -9.52 2.28
CA ILE A 63 -6.81 -9.49 1.92
C ILE A 63 -7.53 -8.33 2.62
N ALA A 64 -7.20 -8.08 3.89
CA ALA A 64 -7.78 -6.97 4.62
C ALA A 64 -7.30 -5.62 4.06
N ASP A 65 -6.02 -5.48 3.73
CA ASP A 65 -5.45 -4.30 3.07
C ASP A 65 -6.08 -4.05 1.70
N LEU A 66 -6.40 -5.10 0.94
CA LEU A 66 -7.16 -4.98 -0.30
C LEU A 66 -8.52 -4.29 -0.08
N ALA A 67 -9.28 -4.77 0.92
CA ALA A 67 -10.59 -4.20 1.24
C ALA A 67 -10.46 -2.76 1.75
N ILE A 68 -9.58 -2.53 2.74
CA ILE A 68 -9.33 -1.22 3.35
C ILE A 68 -8.90 -0.21 2.27
N THR A 69 -7.95 -0.58 1.42
CA THR A 69 -7.45 0.28 0.34
C THR A 69 -8.52 0.58 -0.69
N THR A 70 -9.33 -0.42 -1.08
CA THR A 70 -10.44 -0.21 -2.02
C THR A 70 -11.44 0.81 -1.49
N PHE A 71 -11.92 0.61 -0.26
CA PHE A 71 -12.91 1.51 0.34
C PHE A 71 -12.32 2.89 0.65
N ALA A 72 -11.08 2.95 1.15
CA ALA A 72 -10.41 4.21 1.41
C ALA A 72 -10.22 5.02 0.11
N LEU A 73 -9.78 4.39 -0.97
CA LEU A 73 -9.67 5.06 -2.28
C LEU A 73 -11.03 5.60 -2.75
N TRP A 74 -12.07 4.77 -2.68
CA TRP A 74 -13.40 5.14 -3.15
C TRP A 74 -14.03 6.27 -2.32
N LEU A 75 -13.86 6.26 -1.00
CA LEU A 75 -14.41 7.25 -0.08
C LEU A 75 -13.60 8.56 -0.03
N LEU A 76 -12.27 8.48 -0.17
CA LEU A 76 -11.40 9.67 -0.10
C LEU A 76 -11.26 10.39 -1.44
N ALA A 77 -11.43 9.69 -2.57
CA ALA A 77 -11.33 10.29 -3.90
C ALA A 77 -12.26 11.51 -4.10
N PRO A 78 -13.56 11.50 -3.74
CA PRO A 78 -14.40 12.68 -3.83
C PRO A 78 -13.89 13.87 -3.01
N ILE A 79 -13.26 13.61 -1.87
CA ILE A 79 -12.74 14.64 -0.98
C ILE A 79 -11.47 15.26 -1.58
N VAL A 80 -10.60 14.44 -2.17
CA VAL A 80 -9.31 14.87 -2.72
C VAL A 80 -9.42 15.46 -4.13
N TYR A 81 -10.25 14.87 -4.98
CA TYR A 81 -10.41 15.30 -6.38
C TYR A 81 -11.63 16.18 -6.63
N GLY A 82 -12.54 16.30 -5.66
CA GLY A 82 -13.86 16.92 -5.87
C GLY A 82 -14.84 16.04 -6.64
N VAL A 83 -14.43 14.84 -7.06
CA VAL A 83 -15.24 13.88 -7.79
C VAL A 83 -14.82 12.45 -7.41
N GLY A 84 -15.78 11.54 -7.39
CA GLY A 84 -15.50 10.13 -7.11
C GLY A 84 -14.68 9.45 -8.20
N ILE A 85 -14.06 8.35 -7.83
CA ILE A 85 -13.48 7.40 -8.78
C ILE A 85 -14.43 6.22 -9.00
N PRO A 86 -14.44 5.59 -10.19
CA PRO A 86 -15.18 4.35 -10.40
C PRO A 86 -14.73 3.29 -9.40
N PHE A 87 -15.68 2.56 -8.81
CA PHE A 87 -15.37 1.51 -7.84
C PHE A 87 -14.40 0.46 -8.42
N GLY A 88 -14.57 0.11 -9.71
CA GLY A 88 -13.65 -0.80 -10.40
C GLY A 88 -12.21 -0.27 -10.48
N ALA A 89 -12.03 1.03 -10.65
CA ALA A 89 -10.70 1.66 -10.64
C ALA A 89 -10.06 1.60 -9.24
N ALA A 90 -10.86 1.83 -8.20
CA ALA A 90 -10.43 1.70 -6.80
C ALA A 90 -10.00 0.26 -6.49
N PHE A 91 -10.83 -0.72 -6.87
CA PHE A 91 -10.58 -2.13 -6.63
C PHE A 91 -9.36 -2.65 -7.40
N ILE A 92 -9.21 -2.32 -8.69
CA ILE A 92 -8.04 -2.71 -9.49
C ILE A 92 -6.76 -2.07 -8.91
N SER A 93 -6.83 -0.81 -8.50
CA SER A 93 -5.70 -0.13 -7.85
C SER A 93 -5.30 -0.84 -6.56
N ALA A 94 -6.27 -1.13 -5.70
CA ALA A 94 -6.04 -1.86 -4.45
C ALA A 94 -5.49 -3.28 -4.70
N LEU A 95 -5.94 -3.95 -5.76
CA LEU A 95 -5.46 -5.28 -6.14
C LEU A 95 -3.99 -5.27 -6.54
N ILE A 96 -3.59 -4.30 -7.37
CA ILE A 96 -2.18 -4.15 -7.78
C ILE A 96 -1.31 -3.73 -6.59
N ILE A 97 -1.81 -2.83 -5.74
CA ILE A 97 -1.14 -2.44 -4.49
C ILE A 97 -0.94 -3.66 -3.58
N GLY A 98 -1.99 -4.44 -3.31
CA GLY A 98 -1.92 -5.60 -2.43
C GLY A 98 -0.97 -6.69 -2.94
N VAL A 99 -0.89 -6.91 -4.25
CA VAL A 99 0.14 -7.79 -4.83
C VAL A 99 1.55 -7.25 -4.56
N GLY A 100 1.76 -5.94 -4.77
CA GLY A 100 3.02 -5.27 -4.44
C GLY A 100 3.40 -5.38 -2.97
N GLU A 101 2.43 -5.19 -2.06
CA GLU A 101 2.60 -5.33 -0.61
C GLU A 101 2.96 -6.76 -0.21
N TRP A 102 2.32 -7.76 -0.80
CA TRP A 102 2.67 -9.16 -0.56
C TRP A 102 4.12 -9.47 -0.94
N PHE A 103 4.59 -8.98 -2.10
CA PHE A 103 6.00 -9.09 -2.49
C PHE A 103 6.91 -8.33 -1.53
N PHE A 104 6.50 -7.13 -1.11
CA PHE A 104 7.24 -6.31 -0.16
C PHE A 104 7.41 -7.02 1.19
N HIS A 105 6.36 -7.62 1.75
CA HIS A 105 6.46 -8.40 2.99
C HIS A 105 7.42 -9.57 2.84
N LYS A 106 7.41 -10.28 1.70
CA LYS A 106 8.33 -11.38 1.44
C LYS A 106 9.78 -10.90 1.28
N PHE A 107 10.00 -9.78 0.58
CA PHE A 107 11.31 -9.16 0.41
C PHE A 107 11.88 -8.70 1.75
N VAL A 108 11.05 -8.02 2.56
CA VAL A 108 11.42 -7.55 3.90
C VAL A 108 11.70 -8.74 4.83
N ALA A 109 10.87 -9.80 4.82
CA ALA A 109 11.12 -11.00 5.62
C ALA A 109 12.45 -11.70 5.25
N ASN A 110 12.75 -11.83 3.96
CA ASN A 110 13.96 -12.51 3.48
C ASN A 110 15.22 -11.64 3.63
N GLY A 111 15.12 -10.34 3.43
CA GLY A 111 16.24 -9.39 3.53
C GLY A 111 16.55 -8.97 4.97
N LEU A 112 15.59 -9.06 5.90
CA LEU A 112 15.83 -8.69 7.30
C LEU A 112 16.43 -9.83 8.16
N LEU A 113 16.27 -11.10 7.76
CA LEU A 113 16.71 -12.28 8.53
C LEU A 113 18.07 -12.87 8.11
N ASN A 114 18.69 -12.40 7.03
CA ASN A 114 19.99 -12.92 6.54
C ASN A 114 21.24 -12.22 7.12
N ASN A 115 21.12 -11.55 8.26
CA ASN A 115 22.26 -11.03 9.03
C ASN A 115 22.37 -11.69 10.41
N ASN A 116 22.19 -13.02 10.49
CA ASN A 116 22.85 -13.75 11.57
C ASN A 116 24.28 -14.01 11.10
N PRO A 117 25.32 -13.37 11.65
CA PRO A 117 26.66 -13.94 11.54
C PRO A 117 26.56 -15.37 12.08
N SER A 118 26.96 -16.34 11.26
CA SER A 118 27.05 -17.74 11.66
C SER A 118 27.74 -17.84 13.02
N PRO A 119 27.25 -18.68 13.96
CA PRO A 119 27.99 -18.93 15.19
C PRO A 119 29.31 -19.54 14.76
N ILE A 120 30.38 -18.83 15.10
CA ILE A 120 31.76 -19.20 14.81
C ILE A 120 31.98 -20.58 15.43
N SER A 121 32.18 -21.60 14.59
CA SER A 121 32.60 -22.95 14.98
C SER A 121 34.08 -22.98 15.33
#